data_AF-A0A6Y1QKP9-F1
#
_entry.id   AF-A0A6Y1QKP9-F1
#
_cell.length_a   1.000
_cell.length_b   1.000
_cell.length_c   1.000
_cell.angle_alpha   90.00
_cell.angle_beta   90.00
_cell.angle_gamma   90.00
#
_symmetry.space_group_name_H-M   'P 1'
#
loop_
_entity.id
_entity.type
_entity.pdbx_description
1 polymer ?
#
loop_
_entity_poly.entity_id
_entity_poly.type
_entity_poly.pdbx_seq_one_letter_code
_entity_poly.pdbx_strand_id
1 'polypeptide(L)'
;MNNTQKKLKVFFIGESWHIHMIHSKGYDSFTSSKYEEGATWLLECLRKGGVDIDYMPAHTVQIAFPESIDELNRYDVIVISDIGSNTFLLQNETFYQLK
;
A
#
# COMPACT_ATOMS: atom_id res chain seq x y z
N MET A 1 -35.35 9.51 -14.22
CA MET A 1 -34.37 10.22 -13.36
C MET A 1 -33.22 9.26 -13.12
N ASN A 2 -32.14 9.38 -13.90
CA ASN A 2 -30.96 8.55 -13.70
C ASN A 2 -30.17 9.12 -12.54
N ASN A 3 -30.40 8.57 -11.35
CA ASN A 3 -29.62 8.90 -10.17
C ASN A 3 -28.30 8.10 -10.26
N THR A 4 -27.38 8.53 -11.12
CA THR A 4 -26.01 8.02 -11.11
C THR A 4 -25.35 8.52 -9.83
N GLN A 5 -25.47 7.74 -8.77
CA GLN A 5 -24.81 7.97 -7.50
C GLN A 5 -23.30 7.98 -7.77
N LYS A 6 -22.64 9.12 -7.55
CA LYS A 6 -21.20 9.26 -7.76
C LYS A 6 -20.49 8.20 -6.92
N LYS A 7 -19.74 7.31 -7.57
CA LYS A 7 -18.94 6.28 -6.91
C LYS A 7 -17.77 6.97 -6.19
N LEU A 8 -17.64 6.78 -4.88
CA LEU A 8 -16.50 7.30 -4.12
C LEU A 8 -15.23 6.63 -4.62
N LYS A 9 -14.22 7.42 -5.02
CA LYS A 9 -12.91 6.92 -5.43
C LYS A 9 -11.90 7.12 -4.31
N VAL A 10 -11.33 6.02 -3.83
CA VAL A 10 -10.42 5.97 -2.66
C VAL A 10 -9.06 5.44 -3.07
N PHE A 11 -8.01 6.09 -2.60
CA PHE A 11 -6.65 5.60 -2.68
C PHE A 11 -6.26 4.98 -1.34
N PHE A 12 -6.08 3.67 -1.30
CA PHE A 12 -5.75 2.94 -0.07
C PHE A 12 -4.27 2.56 -0.07
N ILE A 13 -3.51 3.05 0.91
CA ILE A 13 -2.05 2.93 0.96
C ILE A 13 -1.62 2.19 2.23
N GLY A 14 -0.76 1.19 2.08
CA GLY A 14 -0.13 0.46 3.18
C GLY A 14 -0.61 -1.00 3.28
N GLU A 15 -0.75 -1.51 4.51
CA GLU A 15 -1.25 -2.87 4.81
C GLU A 15 -0.54 -3.99 4.02
N SER A 16 0.77 -3.87 3.86
CA SER A 16 1.60 -4.87 3.17
C SER A 16 2.96 -4.98 3.85
N TRP A 17 3.48 -6.20 3.98
CA TRP A 17 4.78 -6.43 4.60
C TRP A 17 5.49 -7.65 4.03
N HIS A 18 6.82 -7.65 4.18
CA HIS A 18 7.67 -8.80 3.92
C HIS A 18 8.27 -9.28 5.23
N ILE A 19 8.04 -10.54 5.57
CA ILE A 19 8.64 -11.21 6.71
C ILE A 19 9.87 -11.96 6.22
N HIS A 20 11.01 -11.74 6.87
CA HIS A 20 12.17 -12.61 6.75
C HIS A 20 12.39 -13.32 8.08
N MET A 21 12.29 -14.65 8.08
CA MET A 21 12.46 -15.48 9.27
C MET A 21 13.76 -16.26 9.18
N ILE A 22 14.55 -16.22 10.25
CA ILE A 22 15.72 -17.06 10.44
C ILE A 22 15.35 -18.16 11.44
N HIS A 23 15.40 -19.41 11.01
CA HIS A 23 15.08 -20.59 11.82
C HIS A 23 16.37 -21.23 12.31
N SER A 24 16.72 -20.99 13.57
CA SER A 24 17.92 -21.56 14.19
C SER A 24 17.59 -22.87 14.92
N LYS A 25 18.30 -23.95 14.59
CA LYS A 25 18.11 -25.29 15.17
C LYS A 25 19.46 -25.93 15.47
N GLY A 26 19.93 -25.79 16.71
CA GLY A 26 21.26 -26.26 17.10
C GLY A 26 22.35 -25.50 16.34
N TYR A 27 23.18 -26.21 15.60
CA TYR A 27 24.23 -25.61 14.76
C TYR A 27 23.67 -24.94 13.51
N ASP A 28 22.55 -25.45 12.99
CA ASP A 28 22.05 -25.08 11.67
C ASP A 28 21.12 -23.86 11.70
N SER A 29 21.09 -23.16 10.58
CA SER A 29 20.10 -22.12 10.30
C SER A 29 19.56 -22.29 8.88
N PHE A 30 18.28 -22.04 8.70
CA PHE A 30 17.68 -21.88 7.39
C PHE A 30 16.70 -20.70 7.42
N THR A 31 16.43 -20.11 6.26
CA THR A 31 15.58 -18.93 6.16
C THR A 31 14.30 -19.21 5.40
N SER A 32 13.23 -18.52 5.76
CA SER A 32 12.02 -18.43 4.95
C SER A 32 11.60 -16.96 4.83
N SER A 33 11.17 -16.56 3.65
CA SER A 33 10.60 -15.22 3.42
C SER A 33 9.14 -15.33 2.97
N LYS A 34 8.29 -14.42 3.43
CA LYS A 34 6.86 -14.40 3.10
C LYS A 34 6.39 -12.96 2.88
N TYR A 35 5.64 -12.74 1.80
CA TYR A 35 4.89 -11.51 1.58
C TYR A 35 3.44 -11.69 2.03
N GLU A 36 2.86 -10.67 2.65
CA GLU A 36 1.46 -10.67 3.07
C GLU A 36 0.82 -9.29 2.89
N GLU A 37 -0.51 -9.30 2.73
CA GLU A 37 -1.35 -8.10 2.65
C GLU A 37 -2.47 -8.20 3.69
N GLY A 38 -2.55 -7.20 4.58
CA GLY A 38 -3.48 -7.16 5.71
C GLY A 38 -4.88 -6.68 5.35
N ALA A 39 -5.01 -5.87 4.30
CA ALA A 39 -6.26 -5.19 3.98
C ALA A 39 -7.27 -6.02 3.18
N THR A 40 -6.92 -7.24 2.74
CA THR A 40 -7.74 -8.03 1.78
C THR A 40 -9.23 -8.04 2.12
N TRP A 41 -9.57 -8.33 3.38
CA TRP A 41 -10.98 -8.36 3.83
C TRP A 41 -11.65 -6.99 3.80
N LEU A 42 -10.95 -5.96 4.30
CA LEU A 42 -11.47 -4.60 4.36
C LEU A 42 -11.70 -4.02 2.95
N LEU A 43 -10.75 -4.23 2.03
CA LEU A 43 -10.88 -3.81 0.63
C LEU A 43 -12.08 -4.48 -0.05
N GLU A 44 -12.28 -5.78 0.19
CA GLU A 44 -13.43 -6.52 -0.33
C GLU A 44 -14.76 -5.97 0.20
N CYS A 45 -14.85 -5.65 1.50
CA CYS A 45 -16.03 -5.03 2.10
C CYS A 45 -16.33 -3.66 1.49
N LEU A 46 -15.32 -2.80 1.30
CA LEU A 46 -15.49 -1.48 0.70
C LEU A 46 -15.92 -1.57 -0.77
N ARG A 47 -15.32 -2.50 -1.54
CA ARG A 47 -15.72 -2.77 -2.93
C ARG A 47 -17.16 -3.25 -3.01
N LYS A 48 -17.59 -4.15 -2.13
CA LYS A 48 -19.01 -4.58 -2.00
C LYS A 48 -19.94 -3.45 -1.61
N GLY A 49 -19.46 -2.48 -0.82
CA GLY A 49 -20.15 -1.23 -0.50
C GLY A 49 -20.22 -0.23 -1.66
N GLY A 50 -19.67 -0.56 -2.83
CA GLY A 50 -19.69 0.29 -4.01
C GLY A 50 -18.55 1.30 -4.09
N VAL A 51 -17.52 1.22 -3.24
CA VAL A 51 -16.34 2.11 -3.30
C VAL A 51 -15.41 1.68 -4.42
N ASP A 52 -14.88 2.65 -5.17
CA ASP A 52 -13.82 2.43 -6.15
C ASP A 52 -12.47 2.55 -5.48
N ILE A 53 -11.71 1.46 -5.41
CA ILE A 53 -10.43 1.45 -4.69
C ILE A 53 -9.27 1.16 -5.63
N ASP A 54 -8.30 2.09 -5.61
CA ASP A 54 -6.93 1.84 -6.03
C ASP A 54 -6.11 1.49 -4.76
N TYR A 55 -5.43 0.34 -4.78
CA TYR A 55 -4.64 -0.15 -3.64
C TYR A 55 -3.14 -0.01 -3.95
N MET A 56 -2.39 0.61 -3.05
CA MET A 56 -0.95 0.80 -3.14
C MET A 56 -0.24 0.18 -1.92
N PRO A 57 0.37 -1.01 -2.07
CA PRO A 57 1.25 -1.57 -1.05
C PRO A 57 2.40 -0.63 -0.68
N ALA A 58 2.95 -0.79 0.52
CA ALA A 58 4.02 0.05 1.04
C ALA A 58 5.28 0.07 0.15
N HIS A 59 5.65 -1.06 -0.45
CA HIS A 59 6.82 -1.13 -1.33
C HIS A 59 6.61 -0.36 -2.65
N THR A 60 5.36 -0.19 -3.10
CA THR A 60 5.04 0.60 -4.30
C THR A 60 5.18 2.10 -4.04
N VAL A 61 4.88 2.57 -2.82
CA VAL A 61 5.13 3.96 -2.40
C VAL A 61 6.61 4.32 -2.55
N GLN A 62 7.52 3.38 -2.31
CA GLN A 62 8.96 3.65 -2.41
C GLN A 62 9.47 3.85 -3.85
N ILE A 63 8.67 3.46 -4.85
CA ILE A 63 9.09 3.37 -6.26
C ILE A 63 8.26 4.28 -7.16
N ALA A 64 6.96 4.43 -6.87
CA ALA A 64 6.00 5.05 -7.79
C ALA A 64 4.90 5.81 -7.06
N PHE A 65 5.24 6.47 -5.94
CA PHE A 65 4.27 7.36 -5.30
C PHE A 65 3.97 8.54 -6.24
N PRO A 66 2.70 8.98 -6.39
CA PRO A 66 2.35 10.10 -7.26
C PRO A 66 3.12 11.38 -6.91
N GLU A 67 3.81 11.96 -7.88
CA GLU A 67 4.60 13.18 -7.70
C GLU A 67 3.77 14.46 -7.93
N SER A 68 2.65 14.34 -8.65
CA SER A 68 1.77 15.45 -8.96
C SER A 68 0.54 15.45 -8.05
N ILE A 69 0.18 16.64 -7.55
CA ILE A 69 -1.06 16.84 -6.82
C ILE A 69 -2.30 16.52 -7.68
N ASP A 70 -2.22 16.71 -9.00
CA ASP A 70 -3.34 16.41 -9.91
C ASP A 70 -3.64 14.92 -9.99
N GLU A 71 -2.61 14.07 -9.87
CA GLU A 71 -2.78 12.62 -9.78
C GLU A 71 -3.47 12.20 -8.48
N LEU A 72 -3.27 12.95 -7.39
CA LEU A 72 -3.94 12.73 -6.11
C LEU A 72 -5.34 13.34 -6.06
N ASN A 73 -5.57 14.48 -6.72
CA ASN A 73 -6.85 15.19 -6.75
C ASN A 73 -7.98 14.40 -7.43
N ARG A 74 -7.67 13.30 -8.14
CA ARG A 74 -8.67 12.39 -8.69
C ARG A 74 -9.37 11.52 -7.64
N TYR A 75 -8.80 11.43 -6.44
CA TYR A 75 -9.33 10.64 -5.33
C TYR A 75 -10.16 11.52 -4.41
N ASP A 76 -11.31 11.01 -3.97
CA ASP A 76 -12.15 11.68 -2.97
C ASP A 76 -11.54 11.53 -1.56
N VAL A 77 -10.84 10.42 -1.29
CA VAL A 77 -10.21 10.11 0.01
C VAL A 77 -8.89 9.36 -0.20
N ILE A 78 -7.89 9.67 0.64
CA ILE A 78 -6.67 8.88 0.80
C ILE A 78 -6.71 8.21 2.17
N VAL A 79 -6.50 6.90 2.21
CA VAL A 79 -6.40 6.10 3.44
C VAL A 79 -4.96 5.65 3.62
N ILE A 80 -4.42 5.85 4.82
CA ILE A 80 -3.08 5.42 5.21
C ILE A 80 -3.25 4.46 6.38
N SER A 81 -2.86 3.20 6.22
CA SER A 81 -2.97 2.16 7.26
C SER A 81 -1.72 1.29 7.30
N ASP A 82 -1.21 1.03 8.50
CA ASP A 82 0.00 0.23 8.78
C ASP A 82 1.19 0.51 7.84
N ILE A 83 1.53 1.79 7.71
CA ILE A 83 2.68 2.28 6.95
C ILE A 83 3.25 3.53 7.61
N GLY A 84 4.56 3.55 7.85
CA GLY A 84 5.25 4.64 8.54
C GLY A 84 5.57 5.83 7.63
N SER A 85 5.74 7.01 8.21
CA SER A 85 6.09 8.24 7.48
C SER A 85 7.40 8.12 6.68
N ASN A 86 8.36 7.35 7.18
CA ASN A 86 9.65 7.14 6.52
C ASN A 86 9.49 6.58 5.09
N THR A 87 8.49 5.73 4.83
CA THR A 87 8.26 5.17 3.49
C THR A 87 7.92 6.26 2.47
N PHE A 88 7.22 7.33 2.88
CA PHE A 88 6.86 8.45 2.01
C PHE A 88 8.00 9.46 1.86
N LEU A 89 8.73 9.75 2.94
CA LEU A 89 9.78 10.77 2.96
C LEU A 89 11.12 10.26 2.40
N LEU A 90 11.37 8.95 2.48
CA LEU A 90 12.62 8.30 2.11
C LEU A 90 12.38 7.26 1.02
N GLN A 91 11.70 7.67 -0.05
CA GLN A 91 11.56 6.87 -1.27
C GLN A 91 12.93 6.50 -1.85
N ASN A 92 12.97 5.49 -2.73
CA ASN A 92 14.24 4.93 -3.21
C ASN A 92 15.13 5.97 -3.88
N GLU A 93 14.56 6.89 -4.67
CA GLU A 93 15.30 7.98 -5.31
C GLU A 93 15.95 8.92 -4.27
N THR A 94 15.20 9.30 -3.23
CA THR A 94 15.71 10.15 -2.13
C THR A 94 16.77 9.44 -1.30
N PHE A 95 16.52 8.20 -0.86
CA PHE A 95 17.37 7.52 0.12
C PHE A 95 18.62 6.90 -0.51
N TYR A 96 18.50 6.31 -1.69
CA TYR A 96 19.60 5.65 -2.39
C TYR A 96 20.25 6.53 -3.47
N GLN A 97 19.73 7.73 -3.73
CA GLN A 97 20.22 8.64 -4.76
C GLN A 97 20.24 7.98 -6.16
N LEU A 98 19.24 7.14 -6.44
CA LEU A 98 19.06 6.55 -7.76
C LEU A 98 18.68 7.68 -8.73
N LYS A 99 19.57 7.96 -9.69
CA LYS A 99 19.35 8.88 -10.81
C LYS A 99 19.29 8.10 -12.12
#